data_AF-A0A0A9BV27-F1
#
_entry.id   AF-A0A0A9BV27-F1
#
_cell.length_a   1.000
_cell.length_b   1.000
_cell.length_c   1.000
_cell.angle_alpha   90.00
_cell.angle_beta   90.00
_cell.angle_gamma   90.00
#
_symmetry.space_group_name_H-M   'P 1'
#
loop_
_entity.id
_entity.type
_entity.pdbx_description
1 polymer ?
#
loop_
_entity_poly.entity_id
_entity_poly.type
_entity_poly.pdbx_seq_one_letter_code
_entity_poly.pdbx_strand_id
1 'polypeptide(L)'
;MEGSLGEIISRAPKMSPVEEKSSLASVQEDLHDYLTPGESRLLVAVEKNPLDYDSWMELLDVTEREGSHEKVVRLYERCLVPCAACADIWMRYVDFLEEAKMLTDASAVLSRALCFVEREEQLEFCLFSARYKERIGDISGARQQYHEILSKLSPGSLEVLEAHANMERRLGDDEKALKDPLKFVTILYFGTQKENNYVTLSFWIYKCPSIYRLLKIHTNQDRF
;
A
#
# COMPACT_ATOMS: atom_id res chain seq x y z
N MET A 1 -5.12 -18.23 19.82
CA MET A 1 -6.45 -17.61 19.74
C MET A 1 -6.28 -16.36 18.91
N GLU A 2 -6.40 -16.53 17.60
CA GLU A 2 -6.17 -15.50 16.58
C GLU A 2 -7.49 -14.76 16.37
N GLY A 3 -7.52 -13.46 16.70
CA GLY A 3 -8.63 -12.59 16.33
C GLY A 3 -8.55 -12.28 14.84
N SER A 4 -9.64 -12.52 14.12
CA SER A 4 -9.77 -12.16 12.70
C SER A 4 -9.44 -10.67 12.51
N LEU A 5 -8.85 -10.27 11.37
CA LEU A 5 -8.66 -8.86 11.01
C LEU A 5 -9.98 -8.07 11.15
N GLY A 6 -11.14 -8.71 10.92
CA GLY A 6 -12.45 -8.11 11.15
C GLY A 6 -12.78 -7.82 12.63
N GLU A 7 -12.21 -8.56 13.59
CA GLU A 7 -12.34 -8.31 15.03
C GLU A 7 -11.35 -7.28 15.56
N ILE A 8 -10.22 -7.09 14.87
CA ILE A 8 -9.25 -6.04 15.18
C ILE A 8 -9.79 -4.68 14.69
N ILE A 9 -10.40 -4.67 13.50
CA ILE A 9 -11.11 -3.49 12.93
C ILE A 9 -12.31 -3.07 13.78
N SER A 10 -12.99 -4.01 14.46
CA SER A 10 -14.12 -3.68 15.34
C SER A 10 -13.72 -3.16 16.73
N ARG A 11 -12.45 -3.35 17.14
CA ARG A 11 -11.90 -2.99 18.46
C ARG A 11 -11.00 -1.75 18.47
N ALA A 12 -10.55 -1.26 17.32
CA ALA A 12 -9.88 0.04 17.25
C ALA A 12 -10.86 1.12 17.76
N PRO A 13 -10.42 2.07 18.61
CA PRO A 13 -11.29 3.15 19.06
C PRO A 13 -11.73 3.94 17.83
N LYS A 14 -12.99 3.77 17.44
CA LYS A 14 -13.61 4.50 16.35
C LYS A 14 -13.81 5.94 16.84
N MET A 15 -12.79 6.79 16.67
CA MET A 15 -13.05 8.22 16.63
C MET A 15 -13.95 8.44 15.41
N SER A 16 -15.10 9.07 15.65
CA SER A 16 -15.97 9.42 14.54
C SER A 16 -15.24 10.42 13.62
N PRO A 17 -15.50 10.43 12.30
CA PRO A 17 -14.92 11.41 11.37
C PRO A 17 -15.15 12.89 11.77
N VAL A 18 -16.07 13.14 12.71
CA VAL A 18 -16.38 14.46 13.28
C VAL A 18 -15.43 14.82 14.42
N GLU A 19 -15.05 13.87 15.27
CA GLU A 19 -14.12 14.07 16.38
C GLU A 19 -12.67 14.24 15.90
N GLU A 20 -12.30 13.54 14.82
CA GLU A 20 -11.02 13.71 14.14
C GLU A 20 -10.93 15.10 13.49
N LYS A 21 -11.98 15.55 12.77
CA LYS A 21 -12.08 16.91 12.23
C LYS A 21 -11.97 18.02 13.28
N SER A 22 -12.52 17.80 14.47
CA SER A 22 -12.47 18.78 15.58
C SER A 22 -11.05 18.93 16.16
N SER A 23 -10.31 17.83 16.34
CA SER A 23 -8.89 17.91 16.76
C SER A 23 -8.00 18.53 15.67
N LEU A 24 -8.31 18.25 14.40
CA LEU A 24 -7.55 18.78 13.26
C LEU A 24 -7.76 20.28 13.08
N ALA A 25 -8.94 20.80 13.43
CA ALA A 25 -9.24 22.23 13.40
C ALA A 25 -8.43 23.04 14.45
N SER A 26 -8.11 22.46 15.61
CA SER A 26 -7.24 23.15 16.59
C SER A 26 -5.77 23.21 16.19
N VAL A 27 -5.30 22.33 15.29
CA VAL A 27 -3.93 22.38 14.72
C VAL A 27 -3.77 23.53 13.73
N GLN A 28 -4.88 24.14 13.30
CA GLN A 28 -4.98 25.07 12.18
C GLN A 28 -4.45 26.48 12.49
N GLU A 29 -4.38 26.89 13.77
CA GLU A 29 -3.94 28.24 14.18
C GLU A 29 -2.40 28.41 14.29
N ASP A 30 -1.64 27.34 14.53
CA ASP A 30 -0.21 27.47 14.90
C ASP A 30 0.79 27.43 13.73
N LEU A 31 0.34 27.14 12.51
CA LEU A 31 1.26 26.90 11.39
C LEU A 31 1.80 28.20 10.77
N HIS A 32 1.05 29.30 10.81
CA HIS A 32 1.38 30.55 10.10
C HIS A 32 2.70 31.18 10.56
N ASP A 33 3.06 31.06 11.83
CA ASP A 33 4.25 31.70 12.42
C ASP A 33 5.58 31.06 12.00
N TYR A 34 5.55 29.90 11.33
CA TYR A 34 6.73 29.11 10.99
C TYR A 34 6.89 28.84 9.48
N LEU A 35 6.17 29.60 8.63
CA LEU A 35 6.19 29.40 7.18
C LEU A 35 7.17 30.32 6.47
N THR A 36 7.88 29.77 5.49
CA THR A 36 8.66 30.57 4.54
C THR A 36 7.71 31.33 3.61
N PRO A 37 8.15 32.44 2.98
CA PRO A 37 7.30 33.21 2.06
C PRO A 37 6.74 32.36 0.90
N GLY A 38 7.46 31.34 0.46
CA GLY A 38 7.01 30.38 -0.55
C GLY A 38 5.86 29.51 -0.04
N GLU A 39 6.00 28.97 1.17
CA GLU A 39 4.97 28.17 1.83
C GLU A 39 3.72 29.01 2.15
N SER A 40 3.85 30.28 2.58
CA SER A 40 2.71 31.15 2.86
C SER A 40 1.82 31.37 1.63
N ARG A 41 2.42 31.55 0.44
CA ARG A 41 1.67 31.71 -0.80
C ARG A 41 0.87 30.46 -1.15
N LEU A 42 1.49 29.28 -1.02
CA LEU A 42 0.85 27.99 -1.29
C LEU A 42 -0.23 27.69 -0.25
N LEU A 43 0.00 28.07 1.02
CA LEU A 43 -1.00 27.93 2.08
C LEU A 43 -2.27 28.72 1.77
N VAL A 44 -2.12 29.98 1.32
CA VAL A 44 -3.26 30.80 0.90
C VAL A 44 -3.99 30.18 -0.29
N ALA A 45 -3.27 29.53 -1.22
CA ALA A 45 -3.87 28.85 -2.36
C ALA A 45 -4.74 27.65 -1.91
N VAL A 46 -4.22 26.78 -1.06
CA VAL A 46 -4.98 25.63 -0.53
C VAL A 46 -6.08 26.05 0.44
N GLU A 47 -5.96 27.19 1.12
CA GLU A 47 -7.06 27.76 1.92
C GLU A 47 -8.20 28.28 1.05
N LYS A 48 -7.87 28.88 -0.10
CA LYS A 48 -8.85 29.33 -1.08
C LYS A 48 -9.55 28.17 -1.77
N ASN A 49 -8.83 27.08 -2.07
CA ASN A 49 -9.38 25.86 -2.63
C ASN A 49 -8.77 24.62 -1.94
N PRO A 50 -9.42 24.09 -0.89
CA PRO A 50 -8.92 22.91 -0.18
C PRO A 50 -8.84 21.64 -1.02
N LEU A 51 -9.50 21.58 -2.18
CA LEU A 51 -9.47 20.45 -3.10
C LEU A 51 -8.40 20.59 -4.19
N ASP A 52 -7.58 21.65 -4.13
CA ASP A 52 -6.47 21.84 -5.07
C ASP A 52 -5.29 20.90 -4.74
N TYR A 53 -5.35 19.70 -5.31
CA TYR A 53 -4.35 18.65 -5.11
C TYR A 53 -2.92 19.12 -5.47
N ASP A 54 -2.74 19.82 -6.58
CA ASP A 54 -1.42 20.24 -7.05
C ASP A 54 -0.77 21.21 -6.06
N SER A 55 -1.55 22.17 -5.55
CA SER A 55 -1.08 23.10 -4.51
C SER A 55 -0.73 22.39 -3.20
N TRP A 56 -1.49 21.37 -2.80
CA TRP A 56 -1.15 20.54 -1.63
C TRP A 56 0.16 19.78 -1.83
N MET A 57 0.35 19.18 -3.00
CA MET A 57 1.56 18.41 -3.31
C MET A 57 2.79 19.32 -3.34
N GLU A 58 2.70 20.51 -3.95
CA GLU A 58 3.80 21.49 -3.94
C GLU A 58 4.12 21.96 -2.50
N LEU A 59 3.10 22.17 -1.68
CA LEU A 59 3.29 22.58 -0.29
C LEU A 59 3.95 21.49 0.57
N LEU A 60 3.51 20.23 0.42
CA LEU A 60 4.13 19.07 1.08
C LEU A 60 5.59 18.92 0.65
N ASP A 61 5.86 19.03 -0.65
CA ASP A 61 7.19 19.01 -1.25
C ASP A 61 8.16 20.03 -0.62
N VAL A 62 7.73 21.28 -0.47
CA VAL A 62 8.56 22.33 0.14
C VAL A 62 8.76 22.05 1.63
N THR A 63 7.68 21.69 2.32
CA THR A 63 7.70 21.49 3.78
C THR A 63 8.54 20.28 4.18
N GLU A 64 8.55 19.20 3.39
CA GLU A 64 9.40 18.02 3.62
C GLU A 64 10.89 18.33 3.48
N ARG A 65 11.25 19.25 2.57
CA ARG A 65 12.66 19.61 2.31
C ARG A 65 13.23 20.54 3.39
N GLU A 66 12.41 21.45 3.92
CA GLU A 66 12.87 22.56 4.75
C GLU A 66 12.35 22.49 6.20
N GLY A 67 11.28 21.73 6.45
CA GLY A 67 10.56 21.68 7.71
C GLY A 67 11.08 20.65 8.72
N SER A 68 10.68 20.82 9.98
CA SER A 68 10.84 19.79 11.00
C SER A 68 9.83 18.66 10.81
N HIS A 69 10.12 17.47 11.32
CA HIS A 69 9.20 16.33 11.27
C HIS A 69 7.81 16.67 11.83
N GLU A 70 7.74 17.41 12.93
CA GLU A 70 6.49 17.86 13.54
C GLU A 70 5.69 18.78 12.61
N LYS A 71 6.36 19.70 11.90
CA LYS A 71 5.72 20.60 10.94
C LYS A 71 5.14 19.81 9.75
N VAL A 72 5.91 18.86 9.22
CA VAL A 72 5.50 18.00 8.11
C VAL A 72 4.30 17.13 8.51
N VAL A 73 4.35 16.50 9.69
CA VAL A 73 3.23 15.70 10.24
C VAL A 73 1.96 16.55 10.35
N ARG A 74 2.04 17.75 10.93
CA ARG A 74 0.88 18.66 11.02
C ARG A 74 0.31 19.02 9.65
N LEU A 75 1.17 19.22 8.66
CA LEU A 75 0.74 19.53 7.30
C LEU A 75 0.04 18.34 6.64
N TYR A 76 0.57 17.12 6.81
CA TYR A 76 -0.09 15.90 6.33
C TYR A 76 -1.48 15.73 6.93
N GLU A 77 -1.59 15.84 8.26
CA GLU A 77 -2.88 15.74 8.97
C GLU A 77 -3.89 16.78 8.45
N ARG A 78 -3.43 17.99 8.12
CA ARG A 78 -4.27 19.04 7.51
C ARG A 78 -4.67 18.71 6.06
N CYS A 79 -3.74 18.21 5.26
CA CYS A 79 -3.97 17.85 3.86
C CYS A 79 -4.98 16.68 3.72
N LEU A 80 -4.97 15.76 4.68
CA LEU A 80 -5.89 14.63 4.71
C LEU A 80 -7.35 15.03 5.00
N VAL A 81 -7.61 16.18 5.62
CA VAL A 81 -9.00 16.64 5.87
C VAL A 81 -9.81 16.78 4.57
N PRO A 82 -9.33 17.50 3.54
CA PRO A 82 -10.00 17.55 2.24
C PRO A 82 -9.67 16.36 1.35
N CYS A 83 -8.49 15.73 1.49
CA CYS A 83 -7.97 14.74 0.54
C CYS A 83 -7.88 13.31 1.09
N ALA A 84 -8.69 12.96 2.10
CA ALA A 84 -8.67 11.63 2.73
C ALA A 84 -8.92 10.45 1.76
N ALA A 85 -9.59 10.72 0.63
CA ALA A 85 -9.89 9.71 -0.38
C ALA A 85 -8.64 9.29 -1.20
N CYS A 86 -7.64 10.15 -1.30
CA CYS A 86 -6.48 9.98 -2.17
C CYS A 86 -5.39 9.10 -1.50
N ALA A 87 -5.20 7.90 -2.02
CA ALA A 87 -4.20 6.94 -1.54
C ALA A 87 -2.77 7.48 -1.60
N ASP A 88 -2.43 8.26 -2.63
CA ASP A 88 -1.09 8.81 -2.83
C ASP A 88 -0.58 9.61 -1.63
N ILE A 89 -1.46 10.42 -1.02
CA ILE A 89 -1.11 11.25 0.13
C ILE A 89 -0.86 10.37 1.35
N TRP A 90 -1.69 9.34 1.55
CA TRP A 90 -1.48 8.37 2.63
C TRP A 90 -0.19 7.57 2.47
N MET A 91 0.09 7.08 1.25
CA MET A 91 1.30 6.31 0.97
C MET A 91 2.55 7.16 1.22
N ARG A 92 2.57 8.40 0.71
CA ARG A 92 3.66 9.35 0.93
C ARG A 92 3.86 9.67 2.41
N TYR A 93 2.78 9.85 3.17
CA TYR A 93 2.84 10.10 4.61
C TYR A 93 3.43 8.90 5.38
N VAL A 94 3.04 7.68 5.03
CA VAL A 94 3.62 6.46 5.63
C VAL A 94 5.10 6.34 5.30
N ASP A 95 5.51 6.56 4.05
CA ASP A 95 6.92 6.51 3.65
C ASP A 95 7.75 7.58 4.38
N PHE A 96 7.23 8.81 4.51
CA PHE A 96 7.87 9.87 5.29
C PHE A 96 8.12 9.45 6.75
N LEU A 97 7.12 8.87 7.41
CA LEU A 97 7.26 8.39 8.80
C LEU A 97 8.21 7.19 8.91
N GLU A 98 8.25 6.31 7.91
CA GLU A 98 9.19 5.19 7.86
C GLU A 98 10.65 5.65 7.71
N GLU A 99 10.88 6.66 6.87
CA GLU A 99 12.19 7.31 6.69
C GLU A 99 12.64 7.97 8.00
N ALA A 100 11.71 8.65 8.68
CA ALA A 100 11.91 9.24 10.00
C ALA A 100 12.06 8.22 11.15
N LYS A 101 11.94 6.91 10.87
CA LYS A 101 11.98 5.80 11.84
C LYS A 101 10.86 5.84 12.89
N MET A 102 9.75 6.50 12.58
CA MET A 102 8.54 6.60 13.39
C MET A 102 7.56 5.46 13.06
N LEU A 103 8.02 4.21 13.22
CA LEU A 103 7.31 3.01 12.73
C LEU A 103 5.92 2.80 13.38
N THR A 104 5.76 3.19 14.64
CA THR A 104 4.48 3.13 15.35
C THR A 104 3.45 4.05 14.72
N ASP A 105 3.87 5.27 14.39
CA ASP A 105 3.01 6.30 13.81
C ASP A 105 2.68 5.96 12.36
N ALA A 106 3.67 5.49 11.59
CA ALA A 106 3.48 4.98 10.23
C ALA A 106 2.42 3.86 10.19
N SER A 107 2.48 2.92 11.14
CA SER A 107 1.51 1.82 11.24
C SER A 107 0.11 2.31 11.62
N ALA A 108 0.01 3.35 12.45
CA ALA A 108 -1.25 3.97 12.82
C ALA A 108 -1.89 4.71 11.63
N VAL A 109 -1.09 5.47 10.87
CA VAL A 109 -1.52 6.15 9.63
C VAL A 109 -1.99 5.15 8.60
N LEU A 110 -1.23 4.08 8.36
CA LEU A 110 -1.60 3.01 7.42
C LEU A 110 -2.94 2.36 7.79
N SER A 111 -3.20 2.17 9.09
CA SER A 111 -4.46 1.61 9.58
C SER A 111 -5.64 2.57 9.39
N ARG A 112 -5.43 3.88 9.59
CA ARG A 112 -6.43 4.93 9.35
C ARG A 112 -6.82 5.01 7.87
N ALA A 113 -5.83 5.01 6.99
CA ALA A 113 -6.03 5.14 5.55
C ALA A 113 -7.01 4.10 4.96
N LEU A 114 -6.99 2.85 5.45
CA LEU A 114 -7.92 1.79 5.03
C LEU A 114 -9.40 2.14 5.23
N CYS A 115 -9.72 3.10 6.09
CA CYS A 115 -11.09 3.56 6.33
C CYS A 115 -11.56 4.61 5.32
N PHE A 116 -10.65 5.25 4.58
CA PHE A 116 -10.95 6.39 3.72
C PHE A 116 -10.66 6.18 2.24
N VAL A 117 -9.64 5.38 1.90
CA VAL A 117 -9.20 5.16 0.51
C VAL A 117 -10.33 4.57 -0.36
N GLU A 118 -10.53 5.18 -1.53
CA GLU A 118 -11.55 4.79 -2.50
C GLU A 118 -11.34 3.38 -3.06
N ARG A 119 -12.42 2.74 -3.51
CA ARG A 119 -12.37 1.34 -3.94
C ARG A 119 -11.46 1.10 -5.14
N GLU A 120 -11.35 2.10 -5.99
CA GLU A 120 -10.53 2.12 -7.20
C GLU A 120 -9.04 2.08 -6.84
N GLU A 121 -8.64 2.76 -5.76
CA GLU A 121 -7.25 2.86 -5.28
C GLU A 121 -6.91 1.80 -4.20
N GLN A 122 -7.91 1.08 -3.69
CA GLN A 122 -7.73 0.06 -2.64
C GLN A 122 -6.71 -1.02 -3.01
N LEU A 123 -6.61 -1.43 -4.28
CA LEU A 123 -5.66 -2.46 -4.71
C LEU A 123 -4.22 -1.99 -4.54
N GLU A 124 -3.91 -0.80 -5.06
CA GLU A 124 -2.60 -0.19 -4.99
C GLU A 124 -2.21 0.08 -3.52
N PHE A 125 -3.12 0.67 -2.75
CA PHE A 125 -2.91 0.94 -1.34
C PHE A 125 -2.69 -0.34 -0.51
N CYS A 126 -3.45 -1.41 -0.76
CA CYS A 126 -3.26 -2.68 -0.07
C CYS A 126 -1.94 -3.36 -0.43
N LEU A 127 -1.49 -3.24 -1.68
CA LEU A 127 -0.20 -3.75 -2.11
C LEU A 127 0.95 -2.97 -1.47
N PHE A 128 0.83 -1.64 -1.38
CA PHE A 128 1.74 -0.79 -0.61
C PHE A 128 1.81 -1.23 0.86
N SER A 129 0.65 -1.42 1.50
CA SER A 129 0.55 -1.89 2.88
C SER A 129 1.27 -3.24 3.10
N ALA A 130 1.11 -4.19 2.18
CA ALA A 130 1.80 -5.48 2.26
C ALA A 130 3.32 -5.33 2.20
N ARG A 131 3.83 -4.48 1.29
CA ARG A 131 5.25 -4.17 1.15
C ARG A 131 5.80 -3.46 2.39
N TYR A 132 5.06 -2.49 2.94
CA TYR A 132 5.43 -1.81 4.18
C TYR A 132 5.57 -2.81 5.35
N LYS A 133 4.58 -3.70 5.54
CA LYS A 133 4.63 -4.74 6.57
C LYS A 133 5.86 -5.64 6.42
N GLU A 134 6.21 -6.00 5.19
CA GLU A 134 7.45 -6.73 4.91
C GLU A 134 8.70 -5.94 5.35
N ARG A 135 8.78 -4.64 5.00
CA ARG A 135 9.93 -3.78 5.34
C ARG A 135 10.16 -3.64 6.84
N ILE A 136 9.08 -3.53 7.63
CA ILE A 136 9.17 -3.45 9.09
C ILE A 136 9.36 -4.82 9.77
N GLY A 137 9.40 -5.91 8.99
CA GLY A 137 9.60 -7.27 9.48
C GLY A 137 8.33 -8.01 9.93
N ASP A 138 7.14 -7.43 9.75
CA ASP A 138 5.86 -8.12 9.98
C ASP A 138 5.52 -9.03 8.79
N ILE A 139 6.26 -10.14 8.69
CA ILE A 139 6.11 -11.13 7.62
C ILE A 139 4.74 -11.81 7.68
N SER A 140 4.21 -12.05 8.88
CA SER A 140 2.87 -12.60 9.09
C SER A 140 1.79 -11.70 8.48
N GLY A 141 1.82 -10.42 8.83
CA GLY A 141 0.86 -9.44 8.34
C GLY A 141 1.01 -9.19 6.84
N ALA A 142 2.23 -9.20 6.30
CA ALA A 142 2.48 -9.08 4.87
C ALA A 142 1.85 -10.26 4.09
N ARG A 143 2.11 -11.51 4.51
CA ARG A 143 1.50 -12.71 3.91
C ARG A 143 -0.02 -12.68 3.97
N GLN A 144 -0.58 -12.30 5.13
CA GLN A 144 -2.02 -12.19 5.30
C GLN A 144 -2.61 -11.16 4.33
N GLN A 145 -1.98 -9.99 4.19
CA GLN A 145 -2.42 -8.95 3.27
C GLN A 145 -2.39 -9.45 1.82
N TYR A 146 -1.29 -10.08 1.38
CA TYR A 146 -1.19 -10.66 0.04
C TYR A 146 -2.30 -11.69 -0.23
N HIS A 147 -2.56 -12.57 0.74
CA HIS A 147 -3.63 -13.55 0.64
C HIS A 147 -5.02 -12.89 0.52
N GLU A 148 -5.29 -11.85 1.31
CA GLU A 148 -6.57 -11.13 1.24
C GLU A 148 -6.78 -10.43 -0.10
N ILE A 149 -5.74 -9.79 -0.64
CA ILE A 149 -5.79 -9.16 -1.96
C ILE A 149 -6.12 -10.22 -3.03
N LEU A 150 -5.39 -11.34 -3.04
CA LEU A 150 -5.53 -12.40 -4.04
C LEU A 150 -6.82 -13.23 -3.90
N SER A 151 -7.45 -13.24 -2.74
CA SER A 151 -8.69 -14.02 -2.52
C SER A 151 -9.95 -13.20 -2.69
N LYS A 152 -9.94 -11.92 -2.29
CA LYS A 152 -11.14 -11.09 -2.20
C LYS A 152 -11.13 -9.89 -3.14
N LEU A 153 -10.00 -9.17 -3.20
CA LEU A 153 -9.97 -7.86 -3.86
C LEU A 153 -9.68 -7.96 -5.36
N SER A 154 -8.61 -8.67 -5.74
CA SER A 154 -8.21 -8.85 -7.12
C SER A 154 -7.64 -10.25 -7.35
N PRO A 155 -8.52 -11.27 -7.45
CA PRO A 155 -8.10 -12.63 -7.74
C PRO A 155 -7.36 -12.71 -9.06
N GLY A 156 -6.12 -13.20 -9.02
CA GLY A 156 -5.30 -13.33 -10.21
C GLY A 156 -4.54 -12.08 -10.65
N SER A 157 -4.49 -11.03 -9.81
CA SER A 157 -3.60 -9.90 -10.06
C SER A 157 -2.15 -10.39 -10.14
N LEU A 158 -1.59 -10.28 -11.34
CA LEU A 158 -0.24 -10.74 -11.66
C LEU A 158 0.81 -9.95 -10.89
N GLU A 159 0.60 -8.65 -10.73
CA GLU A 159 1.47 -7.78 -9.96
C GLU A 159 1.56 -8.22 -8.50
N VAL A 160 0.42 -8.55 -7.89
CA VAL A 160 0.34 -8.98 -6.48
C VAL A 160 0.95 -10.36 -6.31
N LEU A 161 0.71 -11.28 -7.25
CA LEU A 161 1.33 -12.62 -7.26
C LEU A 161 2.86 -12.53 -7.37
N GLU A 162 3.36 -11.67 -8.27
CA GLU A 162 4.79 -11.45 -8.44
C GLU A 162 5.40 -10.83 -7.19
N ALA A 163 4.76 -9.82 -6.61
CA ALA A 163 5.22 -9.18 -5.38
C ALA A 163 5.29 -10.17 -4.21
N HIS A 164 4.25 -11.00 -4.02
CA HIS A 164 4.23 -12.04 -3.00
C HIS A 164 5.34 -13.07 -3.21
N ALA A 165 5.50 -13.58 -4.44
CA ALA A 165 6.56 -14.54 -4.77
C ALA A 165 7.97 -13.96 -4.58
N ASN A 166 8.16 -12.68 -4.90
CA ASN A 166 9.43 -11.98 -4.68
C ASN A 166 9.75 -11.86 -3.18
N MET A 167 8.76 -11.59 -2.33
CA MET A 167 8.91 -11.59 -0.87
C MET A 167 9.34 -12.96 -0.36
N GLU A 168 8.63 -14.03 -0.73
CA GLU A 168 8.95 -15.40 -0.27
C GLU A 168 10.38 -15.81 -0.66
N ARG A 169 10.87 -15.40 -1.85
CA ARG A 169 12.27 -15.63 -2.25
C ARG A 169 13.26 -14.87 -1.39
N ARG A 170 12.98 -13.62 -1.02
CA ARG A 170 13.84 -12.85 -0.09
C ARG A 170 13.91 -13.52 1.28
N LEU A 171 12.86 -14.22 1.68
CA LEU A 171 12.80 -15.01 2.92
C LEU A 171 13.42 -16.40 2.79
N GLY A 172 13.82 -16.82 1.58
CA GLY A 172 14.40 -18.14 1.30
C GLY A 172 13.37 -19.28 1.23
N ASP A 173 12.07 -18.97 1.11
CA ASP A 173 10.99 -19.96 1.00
C ASP A 173 10.58 -20.16 -0.47
N ASP A 174 11.45 -20.82 -1.23
CA ASP A 174 11.26 -21.05 -2.67
C ASP A 174 10.00 -21.89 -2.97
N GLU A 175 9.60 -22.77 -2.05
CA GLU A 175 8.39 -23.58 -2.18
C GLU A 175 7.13 -22.69 -2.18
N LYS A 176 7.01 -21.77 -1.20
CA LYS A 176 5.88 -20.83 -1.17
C LYS A 176 5.93 -19.82 -2.31
N ALA A 177 7.12 -19.36 -2.69
CA ALA A 177 7.30 -18.45 -3.82
C ALA A 177 6.74 -19.01 -5.14
N LEU A 178 6.73 -20.34 -5.29
CA LEU A 178 6.20 -21.03 -6.44
C LEU A 178 4.73 -21.39 -6.33
N LYS A 179 4.26 -21.70 -5.13
CA LYS A 179 2.94 -22.27 -4.90
C LYS A 179 1.80 -21.39 -5.43
N ASP A 180 1.84 -20.09 -5.18
CA ASP A 180 0.73 -19.20 -5.55
C ASP A 180 0.70 -18.84 -7.05
N PRO A 181 1.84 -18.52 -7.70
CA PRO A 181 1.89 -18.41 -9.15
C PRO A 181 1.50 -19.70 -9.89
N LEU A 182 1.90 -20.88 -9.39
CA LEU A 182 1.50 -22.15 -10.00
C LEU A 182 -0.01 -22.40 -9.89
N LYS A 183 -0.64 -22.09 -8.74
CA LYS A 183 -2.11 -22.19 -8.62
C LYS A 183 -2.80 -21.33 -9.66
N PHE A 184 -2.31 -20.12 -9.90
CA PHE A 184 -2.90 -19.22 -10.89
C PHE A 184 -2.72 -19.72 -12.33
N VAL A 185 -1.50 -20.14 -12.72
CA VAL A 185 -1.24 -20.78 -14.03
C VAL A 185 -2.12 -22.02 -14.21
N THR A 186 -2.32 -22.81 -13.16
CA THR A 186 -3.21 -23.98 -13.16
C THR A 186 -4.67 -23.58 -13.40
N ILE A 187 -5.17 -22.54 -12.73
CA ILE A 187 -6.53 -22.03 -12.93
C ILE A 187 -6.71 -21.49 -14.36
N LEU A 188 -5.75 -20.76 -14.90
CA LEU A 188 -5.79 -20.31 -16.30
C LEU A 188 -5.72 -21.48 -17.28
N TYR A 189 -4.84 -22.46 -17.02
CA TYR A 189 -4.68 -23.65 -17.84
C TYR A 189 -5.96 -24.49 -17.91
N PHE A 190 -6.60 -24.74 -16.76
CA PHE A 190 -7.86 -25.49 -16.72
C PHE A 190 -9.08 -24.66 -17.14
N GLY A 191 -9.05 -23.34 -16.95
CA GLY A 191 -10.07 -22.42 -17.46
C GLY A 191 -10.08 -22.34 -18.99
N THR A 192 -8.91 -22.37 -19.62
CA THR A 192 -8.74 -22.36 -21.09
C THR A 192 -9.01 -23.71 -21.76
N GLN A 193 -9.08 -24.82 -21.01
CA GLN A 193 -9.57 -26.11 -21.57
C GLN A 193 -11.07 -26.06 -21.92
N LYS A 194 -11.82 -25.06 -21.47
CA LYS A 194 -13.19 -24.78 -21.95
C LYS A 194 -13.24 -23.96 -23.25
N GLU A 195 -12.17 -23.27 -23.62
CA GLU A 195 -12.05 -22.49 -24.86
C GLU A 195 -10.65 -22.70 -25.46
N ASN A 196 -10.52 -23.70 -26.36
CA ASN A 196 -9.30 -24.09 -27.07
C ASN A 196 -8.31 -22.94 -27.40
N ASN A 197 -7.44 -22.56 -26.46
CA ASN A 197 -6.41 -21.55 -26.68
C ASN A 197 -5.10 -21.92 -25.97
N TYR A 198 -4.36 -22.85 -26.58
CA TYR A 198 -3.06 -23.34 -26.14
C TYR A 198 -1.90 -22.35 -26.33
N VAL A 199 -2.14 -21.19 -26.97
CA VAL A 199 -1.07 -20.30 -27.47
C VAL A 199 -0.57 -19.28 -26.43
N THR A 200 -1.32 -19.02 -25.36
CA THR A 200 -0.98 -17.98 -24.36
C THR A 200 -0.10 -18.48 -23.20
N LEU A 201 -0.17 -19.76 -22.85
CA LEU A 201 0.60 -20.37 -21.74
C LEU A 201 2.10 -20.45 -22.02
N SER A 202 2.49 -20.80 -23.25
CA SER A 202 3.89 -20.78 -23.66
C SER A 202 4.46 -19.36 -23.60
N PHE A 203 3.68 -18.36 -24.01
CA PHE A 203 4.07 -16.94 -23.98
C PHE A 203 4.36 -16.43 -22.55
N TRP A 204 3.61 -16.92 -21.56
CA TRP A 204 3.77 -16.57 -20.15
C TRP A 204 5.02 -17.18 -19.51
N ILE A 205 5.30 -18.45 -19.83
CA ILE A 205 6.50 -19.17 -19.40
C ILE A 205 7.78 -18.50 -19.95
N TYR A 206 7.73 -17.92 -21.16
CA TYR A 206 8.90 -17.25 -21.76
C TYR A 206 9.13 -15.80 -21.29
N LYS A 207 8.09 -15.08 -20.82
CA LYS A 207 8.22 -13.67 -20.41
C LYS A 207 8.66 -13.45 -18.96
N CYS A 208 8.63 -14.49 -18.13
CA CYS A 208 9.03 -14.41 -16.73
C CYS A 208 10.24 -15.34 -16.48
N PRO A 209 11.49 -14.86 -16.63
CA PRO A 209 12.71 -15.68 -16.56
C PRO A 209 12.83 -16.50 -15.27
N SER A 210 12.24 -16.00 -14.17
CA SER A 210 12.19 -16.66 -12.87
C SER A 210 11.28 -17.89 -12.87
N ILE A 211 10.09 -17.80 -13.48
CA ILE A 211 9.14 -18.93 -13.60
C ILE A 211 9.67 -19.98 -14.59
N TYR A 212 10.30 -19.53 -15.69
CA TYR A 212 10.96 -20.42 -16.65
C TYR A 212 12.05 -21.29 -16.02
N ARG A 213 12.93 -20.69 -15.19
CA ARG A 213 13.98 -21.43 -14.47
C ARG A 213 13.39 -22.48 -13.54
N LEU A 214 12.29 -22.17 -12.86
CA LEU A 214 11.70 -23.05 -11.86
C LEU A 214 10.97 -24.25 -12.50
N LEU A 215 10.26 -24.04 -13.62
CA LEU A 215 9.72 -25.14 -14.44
C LEU A 215 10.83 -26.06 -14.96
N LYS A 216 12.00 -25.51 -15.29
CA LYS A 216 13.15 -26.27 -15.80
C LYS A 216 13.89 -27.08 -14.72
N ILE A 217 13.82 -26.67 -13.45
CA ILE A 217 14.39 -27.42 -12.32
C ILE A 217 13.48 -28.58 -11.94
N HIS A 218 12.17 -28.37 -11.86
CA HIS A 218 11.22 -29.44 -11.52
C HIS A 218 11.09 -30.51 -12.60
N THR A 219 11.04 -30.12 -13.89
CA THR A 219 11.00 -31.09 -15.00
C THR A 219 12.25 -31.95 -15.17
N ASN A 220 13.36 -31.59 -14.52
CA ASN A 220 14.59 -32.40 -14.50
C ASN A 220 14.72 -33.29 -13.26
N GLN A 221 13.94 -33.07 -12.20
CA GLN A 221 13.91 -33.98 -11.04
C GLN A 221 13.00 -35.20 -11.26
N ASP A 222 12.02 -35.11 -12.17
CA ASP A 222 11.14 -36.23 -12.54
C ASP A 222 11.69 -37.10 -13.69
N ARG A 223 12.96 -36.90 -14.09
CA ARG A 223 13.64 -37.69 -15.12
C ARG A 223 14.94 -38.32 -14.64
N PHE A 224 14.94 -39.01 -13.50
CA PHE A 224 15.92 -40.06 -13.21
C PHE A 224 15.30 -41.11 -12.29
#